data_AF-A0A1E5QH22-F1
#
_entry.id   AF-A0A1E5QH22-F1
#
_cell.length_a   1.000
_cell.length_b   1.000
_cell.length_c   1.000
_cell.angle_alpha   90.00
_cell.angle_beta   90.00
_cell.angle_gamma   90.00
#
_symmetry.space_group_name_H-M   'P 1'
#
loop_
_entity.id
_entity.type
_entity.pdbx_description
1 polymer ?
#
loop_
_entity_poly.entity_id
_entity_poly.type
_entity_poly.pdbx_seq_one_letter_code
_entity_poly.pdbx_strand_id
1 'polypeptide(L)'
;MAGGESGSSITLSDRELQVIELVAAGLTNENIAEKLEISKRTVDNHISNILTKTATGNRTALVLWALQQGKVCIDQWNCCVLPDHSTQSVNHPVSQEHHPEDF
;
A
#
# COMPACT_ATOMS: atom_id res chain seq x y z
N MET A 1 11.38 19.67 -11.21
CA MET A 1 12.18 18.42 -11.12
C MET A 1 11.38 17.44 -10.28
N ALA A 2 10.92 16.33 -10.87
CA ALA A 2 10.55 15.06 -10.20
C ALA A 2 10.15 14.05 -11.29
N GLY A 3 11.12 13.69 -12.15
CA GLY A 3 10.94 12.61 -13.12
C GLY A 3 11.09 11.28 -12.40
N GLY A 4 10.11 10.40 -12.59
CA GLY A 4 9.95 9.13 -11.89
C GLY A 4 11.21 8.27 -11.87
N GLU A 5 11.51 7.77 -10.68
CA GLU A 5 12.49 6.72 -10.47
C GLU A 5 11.90 5.44 -11.07
N SER A 6 12.41 5.04 -12.22
CA SER A 6 12.15 3.73 -12.82
C SER A 6 12.46 2.65 -11.78
N GLY A 7 11.41 2.18 -11.10
CA GLY A 7 11.50 1.12 -10.11
C GLY A 7 12.16 -0.09 -10.75
N SER A 8 13.28 -0.52 -10.17
CA SER A 8 13.85 -1.82 -10.46
C SER A 8 12.73 -2.84 -10.25
N SER A 9 12.25 -3.43 -11.34
CA SER A 9 11.10 -4.31 -11.33
C SER A 9 11.49 -5.61 -10.62
N ILE A 10 11.38 -5.63 -9.30
CA ILE A 10 11.62 -6.84 -8.50
C ILE A 10 10.55 -7.85 -8.93
N THR A 11 11.03 -8.89 -9.62
CA THR A 11 10.21 -10.02 -10.05
C THR A 11 10.15 -11.03 -8.91
N LEU A 12 8.96 -11.18 -8.36
CA LEU A 12 8.63 -12.19 -7.37
C LEU A 12 7.94 -13.35 -8.09
N SER A 13 8.16 -14.57 -7.61
CA SER A 13 7.39 -15.71 -8.11
C SER A 13 5.93 -15.63 -7.67
N ASP A 14 5.04 -16.34 -8.36
CA ASP A 14 3.61 -16.41 -8.00
C ASP A 14 3.42 -16.84 -6.55
N ARG A 15 4.27 -17.76 -6.08
CA ARG A 15 4.22 -18.23 -4.69
C ARG A 15 4.65 -17.17 -3.69
N GLU A 16 5.66 -16.38 -4.04
CA GLU A 16 6.09 -15.25 -3.21
C GLU A 16 5.02 -14.16 -3.15
N LEU A 17 4.34 -13.87 -4.26
CA LEU A 17 3.22 -12.92 -4.28
C LEU A 17 2.06 -13.37 -3.38
N GLN A 18 1.64 -14.64 -3.48
CA GLN A 18 0.62 -15.20 -2.59
C GLN A 18 0.99 -15.08 -1.10
N VAL A 19 2.27 -15.32 -0.77
CA VAL A 19 2.76 -15.16 0.61
C VAL A 19 2.65 -13.69 1.04
N ILE A 20 3.05 -12.73 0.20
CA ILE A 20 2.96 -11.30 0.52
C ILE A 20 1.51 -10.86 0.71
N GLU A 21 0.58 -11.32 -0.12
CA GLU A 21 -0.85 -11.02 0.03
C GLU A 21 -1.39 -11.45 1.40
N LEU A 22 -1.10 -12.70 1.81
CA LEU A 22 -1.52 -13.20 3.12
C LEU A 22 -0.79 -12.49 4.26
N VAL A 23 0.46 -12.09 4.05
CA VAL A 23 1.23 -11.29 5.00
C VAL A 23 0.59 -9.91 5.21
N ALA A 24 0.18 -9.25 4.12
CA ALA A 24 -0.50 -7.96 4.11
C ALA A 24 -1.91 -8.04 4.72
N ALA A 25 -2.58 -9.18 4.58
CA ALA A 25 -3.84 -9.48 5.29
C ALA A 25 -3.66 -9.75 6.79
N GLY A 26 -2.43 -9.69 7.32
CA GLY A 26 -2.15 -9.80 8.75
C GLY A 26 -2.02 -11.22 9.29
N LEU A 27 -1.94 -12.25 8.43
CA LEU A 27 -1.90 -13.64 8.88
C LEU A 27 -0.53 -14.05 9.44
N THR A 28 -0.54 -14.86 10.50
CA THR A 28 0.69 -15.45 11.03
C THR A 28 1.30 -16.47 10.06
N ASN A 29 2.59 -16.78 10.19
CA ASN A 29 3.24 -17.79 9.34
C ASN A 29 2.58 -19.18 9.48
N GLU A 30 1.97 -19.46 10.63
CA GLU A 30 1.19 -20.68 10.87
C GLU A 30 -0.10 -20.68 10.04
N ASN A 31 -0.88 -19.61 10.07
CA ASN A 31 -2.10 -19.56 9.27
C ASN A 31 -1.83 -19.49 7.77
N ILE A 32 -0.72 -18.88 7.37
CA ILE A 32 -0.25 -18.91 5.98
C ILE A 32 0.09 -20.35 5.58
N ALA A 33 0.82 -21.08 6.43
CA ALA A 33 1.19 -22.47 6.18
C ALA A 33 -0.05 -23.35 6.01
N GLU A 34 -1.05 -23.19 6.88
CA GLU A 34 -2.34 -23.87 6.78
C GLU A 34 -3.08 -23.55 5.47
N LYS A 35 -3.22 -22.26 5.13
CA LYS A 35 -3.92 -21.84 3.90
C LYS A 35 -3.24 -22.30 2.62
N LEU A 36 -1.92 -22.38 2.65
CA LEU A 36 -1.09 -22.71 1.51
C LEU A 36 -0.73 -24.20 1.44
N GLU A 37 -1.18 -25.01 2.39
CA GLU A 37 -0.92 -26.45 2.54
C GLU A 37 0.58 -26.79 2.50
N ILE A 38 1.40 -25.98 3.19
CA ILE A 38 2.86 -26.15 3.30
C ILE A 38 3.31 -26.04 4.75
N SER A 39 4.58 -26.36 5.03
CA SER A 39 5.12 -26.21 6.39
C SER A 39 5.36 -24.74 6.76
N LYS A 40 5.24 -24.40 8.06
CA LYS A 40 5.65 -23.10 8.61
C LYS A 40 7.08 -22.73 8.20
N ARG A 41 8.01 -23.70 8.27
CA ARG A 41 9.40 -23.52 7.83
C ARG A 41 9.51 -23.10 6.37
N THR A 42 8.67 -23.66 5.50
CA THR A 42 8.60 -23.26 4.08
C THR A 42 8.13 -21.81 3.94
N VAL A 43 7.16 -21.39 4.73
CA VAL A 43 6.70 -19.99 4.77
C VAL A 43 7.81 -19.06 5.28
N ASP A 44 8.51 -19.42 6.35
CA ASP A 44 9.65 -18.64 6.87
C ASP A 44 10.75 -18.47 5.80
N ASN A 45 11.03 -19.53 5.05
CA ASN A 45 11.98 -19.48 3.93
C ASN A 45 11.49 -18.55 2.83
N HIS A 46 10.21 -18.63 2.43
CA HIS A 46 9.63 -17.71 1.45
C HIS A 46 9.76 -16.26 1.92
N ILE A 47 9.38 -15.95 3.17
CA ILE A 47 9.46 -14.59 3.73
C ILE A 47 10.91 -14.11 3.73
N SER A 48 11.86 -14.94 4.19
CA SER A 48 13.28 -14.58 4.22
C SER A 48 13.82 -14.25 2.81
N ASN A 49 13.41 -15.05 1.82
CA ASN A 49 13.81 -14.85 0.43
C ASN A 49 13.20 -13.57 -0.16
N ILE A 50 11.92 -13.31 0.15
CA ILE A 50 11.23 -12.09 -0.23
C ILE A 50 11.94 -10.87 0.37
N LEU A 51 12.17 -10.86 1.69
CA LEU A 51 12.85 -9.76 2.39
C LEU A 51 14.21 -9.43 1.76
N THR A 52 14.94 -10.47 1.35
CA THR A 52 16.22 -10.33 0.65
C THR A 52 16.04 -9.72 -0.73
N LYS A 53 15.09 -10.21 -1.53
CA LYS A 53 14.79 -9.68 -2.87
C LYS A 53 14.30 -8.24 -2.87
N THR A 54 13.51 -7.88 -1.86
CA THR A 54 12.92 -6.54 -1.71
C THR A 54 13.80 -5.58 -0.93
N ALA A 55 14.94 -6.04 -0.41
CA ALA A 55 15.83 -5.29 0.47
C ALA A 55 15.10 -4.65 1.68
N THR A 56 14.08 -5.33 2.21
CA THR A 56 13.29 -4.86 3.36
C THR A 56 13.75 -5.51 4.64
N GLY A 57 13.87 -4.73 5.72
CA GLY A 57 14.45 -5.22 6.99
C GLY A 57 13.51 -6.06 7.86
N ASN A 58 12.19 -5.98 7.67
CA ASN A 58 11.24 -6.75 8.46
C ASN A 58 9.89 -6.91 7.74
N ARG A 59 9.02 -7.71 8.35
CA ARG A 59 7.68 -8.01 7.86
C ARG A 59 6.83 -6.75 7.62
N THR A 60 6.87 -5.77 8.51
CA THR A 60 6.10 -4.53 8.37
C THR A 60 6.62 -3.69 7.20
N ALA A 61 7.93 -3.57 7.06
CA ALA A 61 8.58 -2.90 5.93
C ALA A 61 8.26 -3.60 4.61
N LEU A 62 8.16 -4.94 4.60
CA LEU A 62 7.71 -5.71 3.44
C LEU A 62 6.28 -5.38 3.03
N VAL A 63 5.35 -5.30 3.98
CA VAL A 63 3.96 -4.90 3.69
C VAL A 63 3.90 -3.50 3.09
N LEU A 64 4.64 -2.55 3.69
CA LEU A 64 4.70 -1.18 3.17
C LEU A 64 5.27 -1.13 1.74
N TRP A 65 6.36 -1.85 1.49
CA TRP A 65 6.95 -1.98 0.16
C TRP A 65 5.96 -2.56 -0.84
N ALA A 66 5.25 -3.63 -0.47
CA ALA A 66 4.29 -4.29 -1.34
C ALA A 66 3.12 -3.37 -1.72
N LEU A 67 2.65 -2.54 -0.78
CA LEU A 67 1.63 -1.51 -1.04
C LEU A 67 2.15 -0.42 -1.99
N GLN A 68 3.34 0.11 -1.73
CA GLN A 68 3.96 1.17 -2.55
C GLN A 68 4.23 0.72 -3.99
N GLN A 69 4.59 -0.54 -4.18
CA GLN A 69 4.86 -1.14 -5.49
C GLN A 69 3.61 -1.71 -6.17
N GLY A 70 2.42 -1.55 -5.57
CA GLY A 70 1.16 -2.04 -6.12
C GLY A 70 1.09 -3.57 -6.23
N LYS A 71 1.86 -4.30 -5.42
CA LYS A 71 1.90 -5.77 -5.39
C LYS A 71 0.75 -6.37 -4.59
N VAL A 72 0.19 -5.60 -3.64
CA VAL A 72 -0.96 -6.00 -2.81
C VAL A 72 -1.92 -4.82 -2.62
N CYS A 73 -3.19 -5.14 -2.42
CA CYS A 73 -4.25 -4.20 -2.08
C CYS A 73 -4.98 -4.72 -0.83
N ILE A 74 -5.03 -3.92 0.24
CA ILE A 74 -5.73 -4.27 1.48
C ILE A 74 -7.09 -3.58 1.42
N ASP A 75 -8.13 -4.36 1.10
CA ASP A 75 -9.51 -3.88 0.95
C ASP A 75 -9.66 -2.86 -0.20
N GLN A 76 -10.80 -2.86 -0.90
CA GLN A 76 -11.03 -1.98 -2.07
C GLN A 76 -10.98 -0.47 -1.73
N TRP A 77 -10.77 -0.13 -0.45
CA TRP A 77 -10.64 1.22 0.08
C TRP A 77 -9.20 1.75 0.14
N ASN A 78 -8.18 0.90 0.30
CA ASN A 78 -6.82 1.35 0.63
C ASN A 78 -5.79 1.20 -0.51
N CYS A 79 -6.23 0.89 -1.73
CA CYS A 79 -5.42 1.07 -2.95
C CYS A 79 -5.31 2.58 -3.24
N CYS A 80 -4.52 3.32 -2.46
CA CYS A 80 -4.34 4.75 -2.70
C CYS A 80 -3.54 4.98 -3.99
N VAL A 81 -4.24 5.41 -5.06
CA VAL A 81 -3.79 6.61 -5.75
C VAL A 81 -4.21 7.77 -4.86
N LEU A 82 -3.28 8.34 -4.10
CA LEU A 82 -3.52 9.60 -3.40
C LEU A 82 -3.71 10.68 -4.49
N PRO A 83 -4.91 11.26 -4.65
CA PRO A 83 -5.10 12.34 -5.59
C PRO A 83 -4.28 13.56 -5.15
N ASP A 84 -3.56 14.09 -6.12
CA ASP A 84 -2.76 15.31 -6.01
C ASP A 84 -3.62 16.47 -5.49
N HIS A 85 -3.17 17.12 -4.41
CA HIS A 85 -3.87 18.26 -3.81
C HIS A 85 -3.70 19.56 -4.60
N SER A 86 -3.49 19.50 -5.93
CA SER A 86 -3.67 20.65 -6.83
C SER A 86 -5.15 20.84 -7.12
N THR A 87 -5.91 21.32 -6.14
CA THR A 87 -7.14 22.06 -6.44
C THR A 87 -7.25 23.25 -5.52
N GLN A 88 -6.56 24.33 -5.91
CA GLN A 88 -7.04 25.68 -5.62
C GLN A 88 -8.49 25.79 -6.12
N SER A 89 -9.46 25.84 -5.21
CA SER A 89 -10.73 26.54 -5.42
C SER A 89 -11.42 26.75 -4.07
N VAL A 90 -10.94 27.71 -3.28
CA VAL A 90 -11.80 28.42 -2.33
C VAL A 90 -12.25 29.68 -3.04
N ASN A 91 -13.19 29.53 -3.98
CA ASN A 91 -14.04 30.64 -4.39
C ASN A 91 -15.15 30.77 -3.33
N HIS A 92 -14.90 31.56 -2.29
CA HIS A 92 -15.96 32.06 -1.42
C HIS A 92 -16.39 33.44 -1.95
N PRO A 93 -17.50 33.56 -2.69
CA PRO A 93 -18.21 34.83 -2.71
C PRO A 93 -18.86 34.99 -1.33
N VAL A 94 -18.29 35.87 -0.50
CA VAL A 94 -18.90 36.31 0.76
C VAL A 94 -20.31 36.80 0.46
N SER A 95 -21.28 36.18 1.14
CA SER A 95 -22.70 36.50 1.05
C SER A 95 -22.96 37.97 1.39
N GLN A 96 -23.73 38.59 0.51
CA GLN A 96 -24.51 39.82 0.64
C GLN A 96 -24.72 40.33 2.08
N GLU A 97 -24.17 41.51 2.38
CA GLU A 97 -24.84 42.46 3.27
C GLU A 97 -25.63 43.44 2.38
N HIS A 98 -26.92 43.17 2.23
CA HIS A 98 -27.89 44.12 1.68
C HIS A 98 -28.83 44.57 2.81
N HIS A 99 -28.68 45.85 3.17
CA HIS A 99 -29.70 46.81 3.65
C HIS A 99 -30.35 46.60 5.05
N PRO A 100 -30.89 47.66 5.70
CA PRO A 100 -31.24 48.98 5.16
C PRO A 100 -30.80 50.22 5.97
N GLU A 101 -30.74 51.33 5.23
CA GLU A 101 -30.98 52.70 5.68
C GLU A 101 -32.43 52.89 6.16
N ASP A 102 -32.63 53.36 7.40
CA ASP A 102 -33.79 54.17 7.80
C ASP A 102 -33.57 54.84 9.18
N PHE A 103 -33.86 56.15 9.22
CA PHE A 103 -33.76 57.17 10.30
C PHE A 103 -32.44 57.93 10.52
#